data_AF-A0A945UZF0-F1
#
_entry.id   AF-A0A945UZF0-F1
#
_cell.length_a   1.000
_cell.length_b   1.000
_cell.length_c   1.000
_cell.angle_alpha   90.00
_cell.angle_beta   90.00
_cell.angle_gamma   90.00
#
_symmetry.space_group_name_H-M   'P 1'
#
loop_
_entity.id
_entity.type
_entity.pdbx_description
1 polymer ?
#
loop_
_entity_poly.entity_id
_entity_poly.type
_entity_poly.pdbx_seq_one_letter_code
_entity_poly.pdbx_strand_id
1 'polypeptide(L)'
;SGIDVIALASAGHISLANQSPLKMTPLLVSSPGAGLIDAKKVQGFRNPKKLLREFQPQQKQFTLAGRMTGSVKTAFPKGVPSPGKDRDGKLIKLSAWDRPILPNSKAPLDIIVVADADILADRFWVIMRDFAGQRVPVPTANNGDFILNCIEALAGSSSLMELRGRGSASRPFKVLQDIQKKASQQFEDKERGLRQTLSKTEKKLQQLRRRNPQSSAKVVSERDRREMEKMQREILGFRSELRKVRHSLTQDYQRLEMQLWFLNITLVPLLLIVFSLGLSVIRIIKRKNHSFETASG
;
A
#
# COMPACT_ATOMS: atom_id res chain seq x y z
N SER A 1 -2.64 -3.69 21.57
CA SER A 1 -3.66 -3.35 20.56
C SER A 1 -3.16 -3.81 19.20
N GLY A 2 -4.04 -4.43 18.41
CA GLY A 2 -3.80 -5.07 17.10
C GLY A 2 -3.97 -4.10 15.94
N ILE A 3 -3.00 -3.20 15.74
CA ILE A 3 -2.94 -2.38 14.53
C ILE A 3 -2.27 -3.23 13.44
N ASP A 4 -3.06 -3.72 12.49
CA ASP A 4 -2.55 -4.57 11.41
C ASP A 4 -2.34 -3.76 10.12
N VAL A 5 -3.28 -2.87 9.80
CA VAL A 5 -3.27 -2.09 8.56
C VAL A 5 -3.64 -0.64 8.85
N ILE A 6 -2.83 0.30 8.37
CA ILE A 6 -3.15 1.73 8.35
C ILE A 6 -3.18 2.18 6.90
N ALA A 7 -4.25 2.86 6.51
CA ALA A 7 -4.42 3.41 5.18
C ALA A 7 -4.12 4.91 5.20
N LEU A 8 -3.19 5.34 4.36
CA LEU A 8 -2.82 6.75 4.21
C LEU A 8 -3.01 7.19 2.76
N ALA A 9 -3.41 8.44 2.57
CA ALA A 9 -3.68 9.05 1.28
C ALA A 9 -2.59 10.08 0.94
N SER A 10 -1.69 9.72 0.02
CA SER A 10 -0.62 10.65 -0.43
C SER A 10 0.19 11.25 0.72
N ALA A 11 0.51 10.42 1.73
CA ALA A 11 1.22 10.88 2.91
C ALA A 11 2.56 11.55 2.57
N GLY A 12 2.83 12.65 3.26
CA GLY A 12 4.13 13.28 3.30
C GLY A 12 5.12 12.51 4.18
N HIS A 13 6.25 13.15 4.48
CA HIS A 13 7.19 12.64 5.47
C HIS A 13 7.55 13.74 6.46
N ILE A 14 7.95 13.31 7.65
CA ILE A 14 8.37 14.17 8.74
C ILE A 14 9.83 13.88 9.05
N SER A 15 10.62 14.92 9.27
CA SER A 15 11.98 14.82 9.75
C SER A 15 12.28 15.98 10.69
N LEU A 16 13.23 15.77 11.61
CA LEU A 16 13.75 16.84 12.44
C LEU A 16 14.79 17.64 11.65
N ALA A 17 14.83 18.95 11.89
CA ALA A 17 15.94 19.78 11.42
C ALA A 17 17.25 19.35 12.10
N ASN A 18 18.39 19.55 11.42
CA ASN A 18 19.71 19.07 11.86
C ASN A 18 20.12 19.49 13.29
N GLN A 19 19.58 20.60 13.82
CA GLN A 19 19.87 21.14 15.16
C GLN A 19 18.60 21.26 16.01
N SER A 20 17.61 20.41 15.76
CA SER A 20 16.37 20.42 16.53
C SER A 20 16.62 20.02 17.99
N PRO A 21 16.13 20.78 18.99
CA PRO A 21 16.18 20.38 20.40
C PRO A 21 15.16 19.27 20.73
N LEU A 22 14.28 18.91 19.79
CA LEU A 22 13.27 17.88 19.95
C LEU A 22 13.83 16.49 19.65
N LYS A 23 13.39 15.51 20.43
CA LYS A 23 13.56 14.08 20.14
C LYS A 23 12.34 13.59 19.36
N MET A 24 12.57 12.86 18.26
CA MET A 24 11.51 12.23 17.48
C MET A 24 11.59 10.71 17.60
N THR A 25 10.48 10.11 18.03
CA THR A 25 10.26 8.66 18.01
C THR A 25 9.34 8.33 16.84
N PRO A 26 9.80 7.61 15.80
CA PRO A 26 8.94 7.24 14.69
C PRO A 26 7.86 6.25 15.14
N LEU A 27 6.62 6.49 14.73
CA LEU A 27 5.47 5.61 14.98
C LEU A 27 5.07 4.84 13.72
N LEU A 28 5.07 5.52 12.57
CA LEU A 28 4.83 4.92 11.26
C LEU A 28 6.00 5.22 10.34
N VAL A 29 6.53 4.18 9.71
CA VAL A 29 7.66 4.27 8.77
C VAL A 29 7.31 3.59 7.46
N SER A 30 7.75 4.20 6.36
CA SER A 30 7.63 3.59 5.06
C SER A 30 8.53 2.37 4.91
N SER A 31 8.27 1.57 3.88
CA SER A 31 9.20 0.52 3.48
C SER A 31 10.54 1.10 3.00
N PRO A 32 11.64 0.32 3.01
CA PRO A 32 12.94 0.76 2.49
C PRO A 32 12.90 1.14 1.00
N GLY A 33 11.99 0.54 0.23
CA GLY A 33 11.83 0.84 -1.20
C GLY A 33 10.96 2.06 -1.49
N ALA A 34 10.68 2.92 -0.50
CA ALA A 34 9.85 4.11 -0.68
C ALA A 34 10.59 5.21 -1.46
N GLY A 35 9.82 6.15 -1.99
CA GLY A 35 10.31 7.27 -2.78
C GLY A 35 9.36 8.45 -2.66
N LEU A 36 9.91 9.66 -2.77
CA LEU A 36 9.13 10.90 -2.68
C LEU A 36 8.66 11.34 -4.06
N ILE A 37 7.43 11.86 -4.11
CA ILE A 37 6.84 12.46 -5.31
C ILE A 37 6.44 13.90 -4.95
N ASP A 38 6.69 14.84 -5.86
CA ASP A 38 6.28 16.24 -5.71
C ASP A 38 4.75 16.35 -5.56
N ALA A 39 4.30 17.06 -4.52
CA ALA A 39 2.88 17.27 -4.24
C ALA A 39 2.11 17.86 -5.42
N LYS A 40 2.73 18.72 -6.25
CA LYS A 40 2.12 19.28 -7.47
C LYS A 40 1.76 18.20 -8.48
N LYS A 41 2.56 17.13 -8.57
CA LYS A 41 2.29 15.98 -9.43
C LYS A 41 1.18 15.10 -8.88
N VAL A 42 0.93 15.11 -7.57
CA VAL A 42 -0.18 14.36 -6.97
C VAL A 42 -1.50 15.11 -7.11
N GLN A 43 -1.50 16.43 -6.87
CA GLN A 43 -2.69 17.28 -6.99
C GLN A 43 -3.30 17.31 -8.41
N GLY A 44 -2.46 17.25 -9.45
CA GLY A 44 -2.90 17.40 -10.84
C GLY A 44 -3.26 16.10 -11.57
N PHE A 45 -3.00 14.91 -11.01
CA PHE A 45 -3.07 13.65 -11.77
C PHE A 45 -4.11 12.66 -11.23
N ARG A 46 -5.18 12.45 -12.01
CA ARG A 46 -6.14 11.34 -11.84
C ARG A 46 -5.63 9.98 -12.35
N ASN A 47 -4.37 9.86 -12.78
CA ASN A 47 -3.85 8.65 -13.41
C ASN A 47 -2.73 7.98 -12.59
N PRO A 48 -3.07 7.03 -11.71
CA PRO A 48 -2.10 6.36 -10.82
C PRO A 48 -0.99 5.65 -11.59
N LYS A 49 -1.24 5.18 -12.82
CA LYS A 49 -0.22 4.52 -13.66
C LYS A 49 0.92 5.45 -14.07
N LYS A 50 0.66 6.76 -14.19
CA LYS A 50 1.74 7.71 -14.53
C LYS A 50 2.65 7.96 -13.31
N LEU A 51 2.07 8.08 -12.13
CA LEU A 51 2.81 8.25 -10.87
C LEU A 51 3.73 7.05 -10.61
N LEU A 52 3.24 5.83 -10.82
CA LEU A 52 4.05 4.61 -10.68
C LEU A 52 5.25 4.58 -11.65
N ARG A 53 5.12 5.11 -12.86
CA ARG A 53 6.23 5.16 -13.83
C ARG A 53 7.32 6.16 -13.48
N GLU A 54 6.95 7.26 -12.84
CA GLU A 54 7.90 8.30 -12.40
C GLU A 54 8.46 8.03 -11.00
N PHE A 55 7.92 7.02 -10.30
CA PHE A 55 8.38 6.63 -8.99
C PHE A 55 9.81 6.08 -9.05
N GLN A 56 10.70 6.72 -8.30
CA GLN A 56 12.06 6.24 -8.11
C GLN A 56 12.25 5.84 -6.65
N PRO A 57 12.55 4.56 -6.36
CA PRO A 57 12.82 4.13 -4.99
C PRO A 57 14.13 4.76 -4.49
N GLN A 58 14.10 5.34 -3.30
CA GLN A 58 15.25 6.03 -2.71
C GLN A 58 16.03 5.17 -1.70
N GLN A 59 15.70 3.87 -1.59
CA GLN A 59 16.31 2.91 -0.65
C GLN A 59 16.40 3.45 0.79
N LYS A 60 15.43 4.28 1.18
CA LYS A 60 15.36 4.97 2.46
C LYS A 60 13.96 4.88 3.02
N GLN A 61 13.87 4.73 4.34
CA GLN A 61 12.61 4.81 5.06
C GLN A 61 12.28 6.25 5.42
N PHE A 62 11.02 6.61 5.28
CA PHE A 62 10.47 7.91 5.61
C PHE A 62 9.52 7.77 6.79
N THR A 63 9.65 8.65 7.78
CA THR A 63 8.72 8.71 8.91
C THR A 63 7.43 9.38 8.45
N LEU A 64 6.34 8.62 8.48
CA LEU A 64 4.99 9.08 8.10
C LEU A 64 4.22 9.61 9.31
N ALA A 65 4.51 9.08 10.49
CA ALA A 65 4.03 9.63 11.75
C ALA A 65 5.11 9.49 12.83
N GLY A 66 5.24 10.50 13.68
CA GLY A 66 6.25 10.51 14.74
C GLY A 66 5.78 11.26 15.98
N ARG A 67 6.15 10.76 17.15
CA ARG A 67 6.00 11.45 18.43
C ARG A 67 7.22 12.33 18.65
N MET A 68 7.01 13.61 18.90
CA MET A 68 8.07 14.57 19.19
C MET A 68 7.97 15.03 20.63
N THR A 69 9.10 14.98 21.34
CA THR A 69 9.19 15.44 22.72
C THR A 69 10.37 16.38 22.94
N GLY A 70 10.20 17.36 23.82
CA GLY A 70 11.28 18.27 24.23
C GLY A 70 10.85 19.72 24.42
N SER A 71 11.78 20.57 24.83
CA SER A 71 11.50 21.99 25.06
C SER A 71 11.42 22.76 23.74
N VAL A 72 10.41 23.64 23.62
CA VAL A 72 10.21 24.47 22.43
C VAL A 72 10.20 25.95 22.74
N LYS A 73 10.58 26.74 21.74
CA LYS A 73 10.48 28.21 21.74
C LYS A 73 9.25 28.63 20.94
N THR A 74 8.65 29.75 21.31
CA THR A 74 7.51 30.29 20.55
C THR A 74 7.91 30.72 19.14
N ALA A 75 7.05 30.44 18.17
CA ALA A 75 7.16 30.99 16.81
C ALA A 75 6.70 32.46 16.73
N PHE A 76 6.06 32.97 17.79
CA PHE A 76 5.47 34.31 17.86
C PHE A 76 6.07 35.14 19.00
N PRO A 77 7.39 35.42 19.00
CA PRO A 77 8.04 36.15 20.09
C PRO A 77 7.54 37.60 20.21
N LYS A 78 7.00 38.16 19.13
CA LYS A 78 6.49 39.55 19.05
C LYS A 78 4.98 39.67 19.28
N GLY A 79 4.30 38.59 19.67
CA GLY A 79 2.84 38.58 19.80
C GLY A 79 2.12 37.85 18.66
N VAL A 80 0.82 37.61 18.84
CA VAL A 80 -0.05 37.06 17.79
C VAL A 80 -0.04 38.03 16.60
N PRO A 81 0.21 37.57 15.36
CA PRO A 81 0.16 38.45 14.19
C PRO A 81 -1.21 39.10 14.08
N SER A 82 -1.24 40.37 13.64
CA SER A 82 -2.50 41.09 13.43
C SER A 82 -3.41 40.29 12.49
N PRO A 83 -4.73 40.26 12.75
CA PRO A 83 -5.66 39.55 11.88
C PRO A 83 -5.51 39.99 10.44
N GLY A 84 -5.59 39.04 9.51
CA GLY A 84 -5.71 39.34 8.09
C GLY A 84 -6.95 40.19 7.81
N LYS A 85 -6.98 40.81 6.63
CA LYS A 85 -8.19 41.46 6.12
C LYS A 85 -9.07 40.42 5.40
N ASP A 86 -10.37 40.55 5.52
CA ASP A 86 -11.33 39.77 4.74
C ASP A 86 -11.35 40.23 3.27
N ARG A 87 -12.23 39.62 2.47
CA ARG A 87 -12.39 39.96 1.03
C ARG A 87 -12.83 41.41 0.81
N ASP A 88 -13.42 42.05 1.81
CA ASP A 88 -13.92 43.43 1.77
C ASP A 88 -12.92 44.42 2.40
N GLY A 89 -11.71 43.97 2.74
CA GLY A 89 -10.65 44.80 3.32
C GLY A 89 -10.84 45.11 4.81
N LYS A 90 -11.85 44.53 5.49
CA LYS A 90 -12.07 44.70 6.93
C LYS A 90 -11.18 43.75 7.71
N LEU A 91 -10.67 44.21 8.85
CA LEU A 91 -9.90 43.36 9.77
C LEU A 91 -10.81 42.23 10.28
N ILE A 92 -10.36 40.99 10.10
CA ILE A 92 -11.04 39.82 10.66
C ILE A 92 -11.00 39.98 12.19
N LYS A 93 -12.15 40.02 12.85
CA LYS A 93 -12.21 40.03 14.32
C LYS A 93 -11.79 38.64 14.82
N LEU A 94 -10.52 38.48 15.18
CA LEU A 94 -10.07 37.33 15.96
C LEU A 94 -10.50 37.53 17.41
N SER A 95 -11.05 36.48 18.03
CA SER A 95 -11.19 36.42 19.48
C SER A 95 -9.84 36.74 20.11
N ALA A 96 -9.79 37.74 21.00
CA ALA A 96 -8.54 38.12 21.66
C ALA A 96 -7.97 36.89 22.37
N TRP A 97 -6.69 36.59 22.10
CA TRP A 97 -6.01 35.52 22.81
C TRP A 97 -5.59 36.07 24.17
N ASP A 98 -6.43 35.89 25.19
CA ASP A 98 -6.23 36.50 26.52
C ASP A 98 -5.10 35.86 27.35
N ARG A 99 -4.43 34.82 26.82
CA ARG A 99 -3.31 34.15 27.49
C ARG A 99 -1.98 34.78 27.10
N PRO A 100 -1.08 35.03 28.07
CA PRO A 100 0.25 35.54 27.77
C PRO A 100 1.03 34.54 26.91
N ILE A 101 1.66 35.04 25.84
CA ILE A 101 2.53 34.23 24.99
C ILE A 101 3.80 33.91 25.76
N LEU A 102 4.06 32.61 25.93
CA LEU A 102 5.24 32.13 26.62
C LEU A 102 6.42 32.09 25.63
N PRO A 103 7.58 32.68 25.96
CA PRO A 103 8.75 32.63 25.08
C PRO A 103 9.31 31.20 24.94
N ASN A 104 9.18 30.40 25.99
CA ASN A 104 9.59 28.99 26.05
C ASN A 104 8.47 28.14 26.67
N SER A 105 8.43 26.86 26.33
CA SER A 105 7.49 25.90 26.91
C SER A 105 7.74 25.68 28.41
N LYS A 106 6.68 25.72 29.23
CA LYS A 106 6.75 25.46 30.69
C LYS A 106 7.06 23.99 31.02
N ALA A 107 6.61 23.07 30.19
CA ALA A 107 6.88 21.64 30.27
C ALA A 107 7.39 21.17 28.90
N PRO A 108 8.08 20.01 28.82
CA PRO A 108 8.41 19.41 27.53
C PRO A 108 7.15 19.26 26.68
N LEU A 109 7.22 19.74 25.45
CA LEU A 109 6.21 19.46 24.44
C LEU A 109 6.13 17.95 24.26
N ASP A 110 4.91 17.44 24.07
CA ASP A 110 4.66 16.06 23.68
C ASP A 110 3.55 16.06 22.64
N ILE A 111 3.92 15.79 21.40
CA ILE A 111 3.00 15.83 20.26
C ILE A 111 3.20 14.61 19.37
N ILE A 112 2.12 14.18 18.72
CA ILE A 112 2.19 13.19 17.65
C ILE A 112 1.81 13.91 16.36
N VAL A 113 2.71 13.88 15.38
CA VAL A 113 2.49 14.47 14.05
C VAL A 113 2.31 13.34 13.05
N VAL A 114 1.24 13.43 12.26
CA VAL A 114 0.92 12.50 11.18
C VAL A 114 0.98 13.27 9.86
N ALA A 115 1.72 12.75 8.89
CA ALA A 115 1.96 13.41 7.60
C ALA A 115 0.82 13.18 6.59
N ASP A 116 -0.42 13.03 7.05
CA ASP A 116 -1.59 12.83 6.23
C ASP A 116 -2.77 13.58 6.83
N ALA A 117 -3.38 14.47 6.04
CA ALA A 117 -4.54 15.26 6.45
C ALA A 117 -5.85 14.45 6.36
N ASP A 118 -5.87 13.40 5.55
CA ASP A 118 -7.07 12.62 5.22
C ASP A 118 -7.17 11.31 6.03
N ILE A 119 -6.25 11.05 6.96
CA ILE A 119 -6.20 9.79 7.73
C ILE A 119 -7.50 9.44 8.47
N LEU A 120 -8.27 10.46 8.86
CA LEU A 120 -9.55 10.32 9.56
C LEU A 120 -10.75 10.19 8.63
N ALA A 121 -10.60 10.44 7.32
CA ALA A 121 -11.73 10.40 6.41
C ALA A 121 -12.22 8.95 6.22
N ASP A 122 -13.52 8.72 6.49
CA ASP A 122 -14.16 7.40 6.53
C ASP A 122 -13.81 6.50 5.34
N ARG A 123 -13.70 7.08 4.14
CA ARG A 123 -13.37 6.37 2.89
C ARG A 123 -12.06 5.57 2.94
N PHE A 124 -11.14 5.89 3.84
CA PHE A 124 -9.85 5.24 3.94
C PHE A 124 -9.86 4.05 4.91
N TRP A 125 -10.86 3.95 5.79
CA TRP A 125 -10.83 2.95 6.86
C TRP A 125 -12.17 2.27 7.16
N VAL A 126 -13.29 2.71 6.55
CA VAL A 126 -14.62 2.11 6.70
C VAL A 126 -15.29 1.97 5.33
N ILE A 127 -15.89 0.82 5.07
CA ILE A 127 -16.81 0.62 3.94
C ILE A 127 -18.20 0.27 4.47
N MET A 128 -19.25 0.83 3.86
CA MET A 128 -20.62 0.44 4.16
C MET A 128 -20.98 -0.81 3.35
N ARG A 129 -21.43 -1.87 4.01
CA ARG A 129 -22.00 -3.06 3.35
C ARG A 129 -23.49 -3.16 3.64
N ASP A 130 -24.27 -3.50 2.63
CA ASP A 130 -25.67 -3.86 2.82
C ASP A 130 -25.74 -5.29 3.34
N PHE A 131 -26.31 -5.45 4.54
CA PHE A 131 -26.62 -6.73 5.14
C PHE A 131 -28.10 -6.76 5.51
N ALA A 132 -28.88 -7.63 4.87
CA ALA A 132 -30.32 -7.75 5.09
C ALA A 132 -31.09 -6.40 4.99
N GLY A 133 -30.70 -5.54 4.02
CA GLY A 133 -31.32 -4.23 3.83
C GLY A 133 -30.86 -3.13 4.80
N GLN A 134 -29.96 -3.44 5.73
CA GLN A 134 -29.34 -2.47 6.63
C GLN A 134 -27.90 -2.18 6.19
N ARG A 135 -27.53 -0.90 6.14
CA ARG A 135 -26.15 -0.47 5.88
C ARG A 135 -25.33 -0.58 7.16
N VAL A 136 -24.39 -1.52 7.19
CA VAL A 136 -23.51 -1.75 8.32
C VAL A 136 -22.09 -1.29 7.98
N PRO A 137 -21.44 -0.46 8.82
CA PRO A 137 -20.05 -0.09 8.64
C PRO A 137 -19.13 -1.28 8.95
N VAL A 138 -18.25 -1.62 8.01
CA VAL A 138 -17.21 -2.64 8.19
C VAL A 138 -15.84 -1.96 8.11
N PRO A 139 -15.03 -1.98 9.18
CA PRO A 139 -13.70 -1.39 9.16
C PRO A 139 -12.77 -2.19 8.24
N THR A 140 -12.03 -1.50 7.38
CA THR A 140 -11.03 -2.07 6.47
C THR A 140 -9.59 -1.74 6.85
N ALA A 141 -9.40 -0.72 7.69
CA ALA A 141 -8.11 -0.33 8.24
C ALA A 141 -8.29 0.15 9.70
N ASN A 142 -7.20 0.11 10.47
CA ASN A 142 -7.15 0.46 11.88
C ASN A 142 -6.81 1.94 12.12
N ASN A 143 -7.22 2.85 11.22
CA ASN A 143 -6.92 4.28 11.33
C ASN A 143 -7.54 4.88 12.60
N GLY A 144 -8.81 4.55 12.89
CA GLY A 144 -9.50 4.98 14.11
C GLY A 144 -8.80 4.47 15.39
N ASP A 145 -8.46 3.17 15.41
CA ASP A 145 -7.73 2.57 16.53
C ASP A 145 -6.37 3.25 16.75
N PHE A 146 -5.64 3.56 15.68
CA PHE A 146 -4.35 4.25 15.76
C PHE A 146 -4.49 5.63 16.42
N ILE A 147 -5.49 6.42 16.01
CA ILE A 147 -5.71 7.76 16.57
C ILE A 147 -6.15 7.69 18.03
N LEU A 148 -7.05 6.76 18.36
CA LEU A 148 -7.46 6.54 19.75
C LEU A 148 -6.27 6.16 20.63
N ASN A 149 -5.42 5.24 20.16
CA ASN A 149 -4.18 4.88 20.87
C ASN A 149 -3.23 6.08 21.02
N CYS A 150 -3.15 6.98 20.02
CA CYS A 150 -2.34 8.19 20.12
C CYS A 150 -2.88 9.16 21.19
N ILE A 151 -4.20 9.35 21.25
CA ILE A 151 -4.85 10.19 22.27
C ILE A 151 -4.61 9.61 23.66
N GLU A 152 -4.81 8.29 23.84
CA GLU A 152 -4.56 7.60 25.11
C GLU A 152 -3.08 7.72 25.55
N ALA A 153 -2.15 7.65 24.59
CA ALA A 153 -0.72 7.79 24.84
C ALA A 153 -0.32 9.21 25.28
N LEU A 154 -0.97 10.24 24.72
CA LEU A 154 -0.75 11.64 25.10
C LEU A 154 -1.47 12.02 26.40
N ALA A 155 -2.57 11.35 26.72
CA ALA A 155 -3.31 11.55 27.97
C ALA A 155 -2.58 11.00 29.21
N GLY A 156 -1.40 10.38 29.05
CA GLY A 156 -0.54 9.98 30.17
C GLY A 156 -0.80 8.58 30.72
N SER A 157 -1.54 7.71 30.00
CA SER A 157 -1.79 6.31 30.41
C SER A 157 -0.62 5.36 30.11
N SER A 158 0.62 5.86 30.07
CA SER A 158 1.81 5.12 29.61
C SER A 158 2.09 3.85 30.42
N SER A 159 1.73 3.82 31.71
CA SER A 159 1.86 2.62 32.57
C SER A 159 0.87 1.49 32.23
N LEU A 160 -0.24 1.79 31.53
CA LEU A 160 -1.24 0.81 31.11
C LEU A 160 -1.11 0.41 29.62
N MET A 161 -0.29 1.13 28.84
CA MET A 161 0.02 0.79 27.44
C MET A 161 0.95 -0.43 27.33
N GLU A 162 1.88 -0.61 28.25
CA GLU A 162 2.82 -1.76 28.25
C GLU A 162 2.14 -3.10 28.52
N LEU A 163 0.99 -3.08 29.22
CA LEU A 163 0.18 -4.26 29.55
C LEU A 163 -0.79 -4.65 28.43
N ARG A 164 -1.04 -3.77 27.46
CA ARG A 164 -1.94 -4.07 26.34
C ARG A 164 -1.17 -4.84 25.28
N GLY A 165 -1.30 -6.17 25.32
CA GLY A 165 -0.71 -7.15 24.41
C GLY A 165 -0.34 -6.59 23.04
N ARG A 166 0.96 -6.67 22.72
CA ARG A 166 1.52 -6.35 21.39
C ARG A 166 0.61 -7.03 20.37
N GLY A 167 -0.01 -6.20 19.52
CA GLY A 167 -0.89 -6.65 18.46
C GLY A 167 -0.27 -7.78 17.65
N SER A 168 -1.12 -8.62 17.06
CA SER A 168 -0.69 -9.62 16.09
C SER A 168 0.13 -8.91 15.01
N ALA A 169 1.45 -9.09 15.01
CA ALA A 169 2.27 -8.51 13.95
C ALA A 169 1.89 -9.24 12.65
N SER A 170 1.20 -8.54 11.74
CA SER A 170 0.96 -9.06 10.39
C SER A 170 2.30 -9.46 9.78
N ARG A 171 2.51 -10.77 9.57
CA ARG A 171 3.66 -11.34 8.86
C ARG A 171 3.19 -11.80 7.48
N PRO A 172 2.95 -10.87 6.54
CA PRO A 172 2.60 -11.27 5.20
C PRO A 172 3.76 -12.07 4.60
N PHE A 173 3.43 -13.06 3.76
CA PHE A 173 4.43 -13.87 3.08
C PHE A 173 5.26 -12.99 2.14
N LYS A 174 6.42 -12.50 2.62
CA LYS A 174 7.29 -11.59 1.88
C LYS A 174 7.71 -12.15 0.51
N VAL A 175 7.95 -13.46 0.44
CA VAL A 175 8.23 -14.17 -0.81
C VAL A 175 7.09 -14.02 -1.80
N LEU A 176 5.83 -14.18 -1.35
CA LEU A 176 4.66 -14.01 -2.21
C LEU A 176 4.51 -12.55 -2.66
N GLN A 177 4.73 -11.59 -1.76
CA GLN A 177 4.70 -10.17 -2.12
C GLN A 177 5.77 -9.81 -3.16
N ASP A 178 6.98 -10.36 -3.01
CA ASP A 178 8.06 -10.13 -3.96
C ASP A 178 7.76 -10.78 -5.33
N ILE A 179 7.16 -11.97 -5.34
CA ILE A 179 6.67 -12.60 -6.57
C ILE A 179 5.58 -11.74 -7.22
N GLN A 180 4.58 -11.28 -6.46
CA GLN A 180 3.52 -10.40 -6.95
C GLN A 180 4.08 -9.11 -7.54
N LYS A 181 5.06 -8.50 -6.86
CA LYS A 181 5.72 -7.28 -7.31
C LYS A 181 6.50 -7.48 -8.61
N LYS A 182 7.33 -8.53 -8.68
CA LYS A 182 8.10 -8.87 -9.89
C LYS A 182 7.19 -9.20 -11.08
N ALA A 183 6.14 -9.98 -10.83
CA ALA A 183 5.14 -10.31 -11.83
C ALA A 183 4.50 -9.01 -12.36
N SER A 184 4.00 -8.16 -11.47
CA SER A 184 3.37 -6.88 -11.84
C SER A 184 4.29 -6.00 -12.71
N GLN A 185 5.57 -5.89 -12.38
CA GLN A 185 6.54 -5.12 -13.17
C GLN A 185 6.70 -5.67 -14.59
N GLN A 186 6.91 -6.98 -14.73
CA GLN A 186 7.05 -7.62 -16.05
C GLN A 186 5.79 -7.47 -16.91
N PHE A 187 4.61 -7.51 -16.27
CA PHE A 187 3.34 -7.29 -16.95
C PHE A 187 3.17 -5.86 -17.44
N GLU A 188 3.52 -4.88 -16.60
CA GLU A 188 3.45 -3.47 -16.99
C GLU A 188 4.35 -3.16 -18.17
N ASP A 189 5.55 -3.73 -18.22
CA ASP A 189 6.48 -3.54 -19.32
C ASP A 189 6.00 -4.20 -20.62
N LYS A 190 5.47 -5.43 -20.55
CA LYS A 190 4.85 -6.10 -21.71
C LYS A 190 3.62 -5.37 -22.22
N GLU A 191 2.69 -4.96 -21.34
CA GLU A 191 1.50 -4.19 -21.73
C GLU A 191 1.91 -2.86 -22.38
N ARG A 192 2.94 -2.20 -21.86
CA ARG A 192 3.48 -0.95 -22.40
C ARG A 192 4.06 -1.14 -23.80
N GLY A 193 4.91 -2.15 -23.99
CA GLY A 193 5.49 -2.47 -25.29
C GLY A 193 4.41 -2.71 -26.34
N LEU A 194 3.43 -3.57 -26.03
CA LEU A 194 2.32 -3.90 -26.93
C LEU A 194 1.46 -2.67 -27.25
N ARG A 195 1.13 -1.84 -26.25
CA ARG A 195 0.36 -0.59 -26.47
C ARG A 195 1.10 0.41 -27.33
N GLN A 196 2.42 0.55 -27.14
CA GLN A 196 3.24 1.45 -27.95
C GLN A 196 3.30 0.99 -29.40
N THR A 197 3.56 -0.30 -29.63
CA THR A 197 3.58 -0.87 -30.98
C THR A 197 2.21 -0.76 -31.64
N LEU A 198 1.13 -1.12 -30.94
CA LEU A 198 -0.24 -0.96 -31.44
C LEU A 198 -0.53 0.49 -31.85
N SER A 199 -0.20 1.47 -31.01
CA SER A 199 -0.42 2.89 -31.32
C SER A 199 0.43 3.36 -32.51
N LYS A 200 1.68 2.91 -32.63
CA LYS A 200 2.54 3.22 -33.78
C LYS A 200 1.98 2.63 -35.08
N THR A 201 1.54 1.37 -35.06
CA THR A 201 0.95 0.70 -36.23
C THR A 201 -0.39 1.32 -36.63
N GLU A 202 -1.26 1.66 -35.67
CA GLU A 202 -2.53 2.37 -35.94
C GLU A 202 -2.29 3.74 -36.58
N LYS A 203 -1.30 4.51 -36.09
CA LYS A 203 -0.92 5.80 -36.69
C LYS A 203 -0.39 5.63 -38.11
N LYS A 204 0.47 4.64 -38.37
CA LYS A 204 1.02 4.37 -39.71
C LYS A 204 -0.07 3.95 -40.69
N LEU A 205 -1.01 3.11 -40.25
CA LEU A 205 -2.19 2.73 -41.04
C LEU A 205 -3.08 3.93 -41.36
N GLN A 206 -3.30 4.84 -40.39
CA GLN A 206 -4.08 6.05 -40.61
C GLN A 206 -3.39 7.01 -41.60
N GLN A 207 -2.07 7.14 -41.54
CA GLN A 207 -1.29 7.94 -42.49
C GLN A 207 -1.38 7.37 -43.91
N LEU A 208 -1.25 6.05 -44.07
CA LEU A 208 -1.41 5.38 -45.37
C LEU A 208 -2.81 5.57 -45.95
N ARG A 209 -3.86 5.44 -45.13
CA ARG A 209 -5.25 5.69 -45.54
C ARG A 209 -5.51 7.14 -45.96
N ARG A 210 -4.90 8.11 -45.26
CA ARG A 210 -5.01 9.54 -45.64
C ARG A 210 -4.30 9.84 -46.95
N ARG A 211 -3.16 9.18 -47.20
CA ARG A 211 -2.37 9.36 -48.43
C ARG A 211 -3.04 8.70 -49.64
N ASN A 212 -3.83 7.65 -49.42
CA ASN A 212 -4.59 6.92 -50.44
C ASN A 212 -6.10 6.87 -50.13
N PRO A 213 -6.87 7.97 -50.32
CA PRO A 213 -8.32 7.96 -50.17
C PRO A 213 -8.94 7.02 -51.21
N GLN A 214 -9.89 6.19 -50.78
CA GLN A 214 -10.57 5.15 -51.58
C GLN A 214 -11.17 5.65 -52.92
N SER A 215 -11.32 6.96 -53.10
CA SER A 215 -11.86 7.61 -54.30
C SER A 215 -10.90 7.63 -55.51
N SER A 216 -9.62 7.28 -55.34
CA SER A 216 -8.61 7.27 -56.43
C SER A 216 -8.34 5.84 -56.92
N ALA A 217 -9.39 5.15 -57.37
CA ALA A 217 -9.39 3.71 -57.68
C ALA A 217 -8.42 3.26 -58.80
N LYS A 218 -7.69 4.17 -59.47
CA LYS A 218 -6.75 3.84 -60.55
C LYS A 218 -5.26 3.90 -60.19
N VAL A 219 -4.87 4.36 -58.99
CA VAL A 219 -3.44 4.46 -58.58
C VAL A 219 -3.19 3.95 -57.15
N VAL A 220 -3.98 2.99 -56.66
CA VAL A 220 -3.57 2.23 -55.47
C VAL A 220 -2.59 1.17 -55.95
N SER A 221 -1.29 1.37 -55.71
CA SER A 221 -0.29 0.32 -55.94
C SER A 221 -0.70 -0.92 -55.15
N GLU A 222 -0.78 -2.08 -55.81
CA GLU A 222 -1.00 -3.40 -55.19
C GLU A 222 -0.11 -3.61 -53.93
N ARG A 223 1.05 -2.96 -53.90
CA ARG A 223 1.98 -2.93 -52.77
C ARG A 223 1.39 -2.28 -51.51
N ASP A 224 0.72 -1.14 -51.64
CA ASP A 224 0.15 -0.39 -50.51
C ASP A 224 -1.06 -1.13 -49.91
N ARG A 225 -1.84 -1.79 -50.77
CA ARG A 225 -3.00 -2.61 -50.36
C ARG A 225 -2.54 -3.79 -49.50
N ARG A 226 -1.49 -4.49 -49.93
CA ARG A 226 -0.86 -5.59 -49.17
C ARG A 226 -0.23 -5.11 -47.86
N GLU A 227 0.39 -3.92 -47.83
CA GLU A 227 0.96 -3.36 -46.59
C GLU A 227 -0.13 -3.00 -45.57
N MET A 228 -1.26 -2.42 -46.01
CA MET A 228 -2.41 -2.13 -45.15
C MET A 228 -3.04 -3.41 -44.57
N GLU A 229 -3.23 -4.45 -45.37
CA GLU A 229 -3.74 -5.74 -44.90
C GLU A 229 -2.80 -6.39 -43.89
N LYS A 230 -1.48 -6.32 -44.12
CA LYS A 230 -0.48 -6.80 -43.16
C LYS A 230 -0.61 -6.04 -41.83
N MET A 231 -0.69 -4.71 -41.85
CA MET A 231 -0.86 -3.90 -40.64
C MET A 231 -2.17 -4.19 -39.91
N GLN A 232 -3.27 -4.44 -40.62
CA GLN A 232 -4.54 -4.83 -40.01
C GLN A 232 -4.41 -6.17 -39.28
N ARG A 233 -3.72 -7.16 -39.88
CA ARG A 233 -3.43 -8.43 -39.21
C ARG A 233 -2.54 -8.25 -37.98
N GLU A 234 -1.50 -7.44 -38.07
CA GLU A 234 -0.62 -7.12 -36.94
C GLU A 234 -1.39 -6.45 -35.79
N ILE A 235 -2.28 -5.50 -36.08
CA ILE A 235 -3.15 -4.85 -35.09
C ILE A 235 -4.03 -5.87 -34.35
N LEU A 236 -4.65 -6.81 -35.08
CA LEU A 236 -5.46 -7.89 -34.49
C LEU A 236 -4.60 -8.81 -33.62
N GLY A 237 -3.38 -9.13 -34.08
CA GLY A 237 -2.37 -9.87 -33.32
C GLY A 237 -2.03 -9.19 -32.00
N PHE A 238 -1.64 -7.91 -32.03
CA PHE A 238 -1.31 -7.14 -30.83
C PHE A 238 -2.50 -7.02 -29.86
N ARG A 239 -3.73 -6.84 -30.36
CA ARG A 239 -4.94 -6.80 -29.51
C ARG A 239 -5.24 -8.16 -28.86
N SER A 240 -4.96 -9.26 -29.55
CA SER A 240 -5.07 -10.62 -29.01
C SER A 240 -4.01 -10.85 -27.93
N GLU A 241 -2.77 -10.49 -28.22
CA GLU A 241 -1.64 -10.62 -27.29
C GLU A 241 -1.86 -9.79 -26.01
N LEU A 242 -2.38 -8.56 -26.15
CA LEU A 242 -2.72 -7.71 -25.01
C LEU A 242 -3.82 -8.35 -24.15
N ARG A 243 -4.81 -9.03 -24.75
CA ARG A 243 -5.81 -9.81 -24.01
C ARG A 243 -5.20 -11.02 -23.31
N LYS A 244 -4.29 -11.75 -23.97
CA LYS A 244 -3.58 -12.89 -23.37
C LYS A 244 -2.73 -12.45 -22.17
N VAL A 245 -1.96 -11.38 -22.31
CA VAL A 245 -1.16 -10.79 -21.22
C VAL A 245 -2.03 -10.40 -20.02
N ARG A 246 -3.23 -9.84 -20.28
CA ARG A 246 -4.20 -9.54 -19.21
C ARG A 246 -4.79 -10.79 -18.56
N HIS A 247 -4.91 -11.88 -19.29
CA HIS A 247 -5.51 -13.12 -18.78
C HIS A 247 -4.50 -13.99 -18.03
N SER A 248 -3.24 -14.03 -18.47
CA SER A 248 -2.17 -14.75 -17.76
C SER A 248 -1.96 -14.27 -16.31
N LEU A 249 -2.32 -13.01 -16.02
CA LEU A 249 -2.35 -12.44 -14.66
C LEU A 249 -3.17 -13.27 -13.68
N THR A 250 -4.29 -13.85 -14.13
CA THR A 250 -5.18 -14.62 -13.26
C THR A 250 -4.70 -16.06 -13.07
N GLN A 251 -4.11 -16.66 -14.11
CA GLN A 251 -3.78 -18.09 -14.12
C GLN A 251 -2.50 -18.44 -13.36
N ASP A 252 -1.42 -17.67 -13.55
CA ASP A 252 -0.15 -17.95 -12.87
C ASP A 252 -0.26 -17.69 -11.36
N TYR A 253 -1.11 -16.73 -10.97
CA TYR A 253 -1.47 -16.46 -9.58
C TYR A 253 -2.18 -17.64 -8.92
N GLN A 254 -3.22 -18.17 -9.59
CA GLN A 254 -4.01 -19.30 -9.07
C GLN A 254 -3.16 -20.56 -8.87
N ARG A 255 -2.16 -20.82 -9.73
CA ARG A 255 -1.28 -21.99 -9.60
C ARG A 255 -0.36 -21.91 -8.39
N LEU A 256 0.28 -20.77 -8.16
CA LEU A 256 1.19 -20.57 -7.02
C LEU A 256 0.44 -20.62 -5.69
N GLU A 257 -0.73 -19.97 -5.61
CA GLU A 257 -1.57 -20.02 -4.42
C GLU A 257 -2.08 -21.43 -4.13
N MET A 258 -2.53 -22.15 -5.16
CA MET A 258 -3.02 -23.52 -5.05
C MET A 258 -1.92 -24.51 -4.62
N GLN A 259 -0.69 -24.38 -5.13
CA GLN A 259 0.44 -25.24 -4.73
C GLN A 259 0.83 -25.05 -3.26
N LEU A 260 0.89 -23.80 -2.80
CA LEU A 260 1.19 -23.48 -1.39
C LEU A 260 0.07 -23.97 -0.44
N TRP A 261 -1.19 -23.78 -0.84
CA TRP A 261 -2.34 -24.29 -0.11
C TRP A 261 -2.32 -25.82 -0.04
N PHE A 262 -2.11 -26.50 -1.17
CA PHE A 262 -2.07 -27.96 -1.24
C PHE A 262 -0.95 -28.52 -0.35
N LEU A 263 0.25 -27.97 -0.45
CA LEU A 263 1.37 -28.44 0.36
C LEU A 263 1.06 -28.28 1.85
N ASN A 264 0.56 -27.14 2.31
CA ASN A 264 0.33 -26.92 3.75
C ASN A 264 -0.86 -27.73 4.30
N ILE A 265 -1.97 -27.79 3.55
CA ILE A 265 -3.19 -28.52 3.94
C ILE A 265 -2.95 -30.04 3.92
N THR A 266 -2.15 -30.56 2.99
CA THR A 266 -1.91 -32.01 2.89
C THR A 266 -0.74 -32.48 3.75
N LEU A 267 0.33 -31.68 3.87
CA LEU A 267 1.55 -32.10 4.58
C LEU A 267 1.34 -32.23 6.10
N VAL A 268 0.61 -31.30 6.73
CA VAL A 268 0.43 -31.30 8.20
C VAL A 268 -0.39 -32.51 8.67
N PRO A 269 -1.58 -32.82 8.10
CA PRO A 269 -2.31 -34.03 8.45
C PRO A 269 -1.53 -35.31 8.14
N LEU A 270 -0.80 -35.37 7.02
CA LEU A 270 0.01 -36.53 6.67
C LEU A 270 1.10 -36.80 7.70
N LEU A 271 1.80 -35.77 8.15
CA LEU A 271 2.82 -35.88 9.20
C LEU A 271 2.22 -36.37 10.53
N LEU A 272 1.02 -35.90 10.89
CA LEU A 272 0.32 -36.37 12.09
C LEU A 272 -0.08 -37.85 11.99
N ILE A 273 -0.53 -38.30 10.81
CA ILE A 273 -0.86 -39.71 10.57
C ILE A 273 0.39 -40.57 10.72
N VAL A 274 1.51 -40.20 10.07
CA VAL A 274 2.79 -40.92 10.17
C VAL A 274 3.28 -40.97 11.61
N PHE A 275 3.24 -39.85 12.33
CA PHE A 275 3.64 -39.78 13.72
C PHE A 275 2.77 -40.67 14.63
N SER A 276 1.45 -40.67 14.41
CA SER A 276 0.51 -41.50 15.17
C SER A 276 0.76 -43.00 14.95
N LEU A 277 0.99 -43.41 13.70
CA LEU A 277 1.36 -44.80 13.36
C LEU A 277 2.69 -45.19 13.99
N GLY A 278 3.71 -44.34 13.93
CA GLY A 278 5.01 -44.58 14.55
C GLY A 278 4.89 -44.84 16.06
N LEU A 279 4.13 -44.00 16.77
CA LEU A 279 3.86 -44.21 18.20
C LEU A 279 3.08 -45.50 18.48
N SER A 280 2.13 -45.86 17.63
CA SER A 280 1.37 -47.11 17.75
C SER A 280 2.27 -48.34 17.62
N VAL A 281 3.17 -48.36 16.62
CA VAL A 281 4.13 -49.46 16.42
C VAL A 281 5.10 -49.57 17.61
N ILE A 282 5.64 -48.45 18.10
CA ILE A 282 6.52 -48.44 19.27
C ILE A 282 5.82 -48.99 20.52
N ARG A 283 4.54 -48.63 20.73
CA ARG A 283 3.73 -49.17 21.84
C ARG A 283 3.51 -50.67 21.73
N ILE A 284 3.25 -51.19 20.53
CA ILE A 284 3.05 -52.63 20.30
C ILE A 284 4.33 -53.40 20.58
N ILE A 285 5.49 -52.90 20.12
CA ILE A 285 6.79 -53.53 20.37
C ILE A 285 7.11 -53.55 21.88
N LYS A 286 6.90 -52.44 22.59
CA LYS A 286 7.11 -52.38 24.05
C LYS A 286 6.19 -53.33 24.84
N ARG A 287 4.94 -53.52 24.40
CA ARG A 287 4.00 -54.46 25.04
C ARG A 287 4.41 -55.93 24.86
N LYS A 288 4.94 -56.30 23.68
CA LYS A 288 5.45 -57.66 23.44
C LYS A 288 6.67 -58.00 24.29
N ASN A 289 7.51 -57.01 24.62
CA ASN A 289 8.69 -57.26 25.46
C ASN A 289 8.34 -57.43 26.95
N HIS A 290 7.26 -56.83 27.46
CA HIS A 290 6.82 -57.02 28.85
C HIS A 290 6.00 -58.30 29.09
N SER A 291 5.45 -58.94 28.06
CA SER A 291 4.73 -60.20 28.20
C SER A 291 5.63 -61.44 28.35
N PHE A 292 6.95 -61.28 28.23
CA PHE A 292 7.92 -62.38 28.45
C PHE A 292 8.51 -62.43 29.86
N GLU A 293 8.24 -61.44 30.73
CA GLU A 293 8.79 -61.39 32.10
C GLU A 293 7.87 -62.04 33.16
N THR A 294 6.61 -62.32 32.85
CA THR A 294 5.64 -62.90 33.81
C THR A 294 5.37 -64.40 33.62
N ALA A 295 6.17 -65.10 32.81
CA ALA A 295 6.05 -66.54 32.58
C ALA A 295 7.19 -67.37 33.20
N SER A 296 8.08 -66.74 33.99
CA SER A 296 9.20 -67.39 34.69
C SER A 296 9.24 -66.96 36.16
N GLY A 297 8.14 -67.19 36.87
CA GLY A 297 8.02 -67.07 38.32
C GLY A 297 7.19 -68.22 38.85
#